data_AF-A0A2V8KIP4-F1
#
_entry.id   AF-A0A2V8KIP4-F1
#
_cell.length_a   1.000
_cell.length_b   1.000
_cell.length_c   1.000
_cell.angle_alpha   90.00
_cell.angle_beta   90.00
_cell.angle_gamma   90.00
#
_symmetry.space_group_name_H-M   'P 1'
#
loop_
_entity.id
_entity.type
_entity.pdbx_description
1 polymer ?
#
loop_
_entity_poly.entity_id
_entity_poly.type
_entity_poly.pdbx_seq_one_letter_code
_entity_poly.pdbx_strand_id
1 'polypeptide(L)'
;ILNHIHAPTAVILNAGIAALAAFAWPSNGKTRWIAGSCGALLLSLGAINQSVKLVDIQWLKGGRNSHDGLYEKWNAFSRIHVRELGSQPFGWGLSPRYRAQREIGQLYLDIDSGAATVITKFDGNLNAVEHLKYDVTALAHYLRNPTSVLVIGIGGGRDILTSLAFGQRHVTGVEINPDILRLLTRRFGQYSGSLQNNPDVTLVHDEARSYVARSLESYGIIQASLIDTWAATSAGAYVLTENGLYTKEAWLTFLTHLTPDGILTMSRWYCEAQPAEILRLAALATASLMDIGVADPRQHVIIVRNQDVATIMVAKRPFSAADIDAVTKISKAMEFQPVLTPRFAERPEFEAISTPGQYEHLIRTYPLNIEAPTDDSPFFFHMLRAGDLLKRSTFQGMNQLNLRAVNVLGRSLAIVSGLSAIAIIAPLVFRRKVREARSIRLMIYFAAIGLAFMMVEIGQLERLIVFLGHPIYGLTVVLFVLLLASSCGSFYSSRMRPWMWLLPVALAAFIFASPSVTYQLTAASTPVRIAVSALLLFPSGFFMGMAFPLGISKAVSVNEGAPTAWYWGVNGAFSVISSVLAVAVAVFWGVTVTLLVGLGAYILALIALGDLKWEIT
;
A
#
# COMPACT_ATOMS: atom_id res chain seq x y z
N ILE A 1 -6.24 19.22 3.08
CA ILE A 1 -5.75 20.01 4.24
C ILE A 1 -4.23 20.19 4.15
N LEU A 2 -3.43 19.12 4.20
CA LEU A 2 -1.96 19.22 4.20
C LEU A 2 -1.34 19.90 2.95
N ASN A 3 -2.03 19.90 1.81
CA ASN A 3 -1.60 20.64 0.62
C ASN A 3 -1.49 22.17 0.81
N HIS A 4 -2.17 22.72 1.82
CA HIS A 4 -2.25 24.16 2.07
C HIS A 4 -1.81 24.54 3.49
N ILE A 5 -1.80 23.58 4.41
CA ILE A 5 -1.59 23.81 5.84
C ILE A 5 -0.41 22.95 6.31
N HIS A 6 0.48 23.57 7.06
CA HIS A 6 1.63 22.90 7.68
C HIS A 6 1.16 21.78 8.62
N ALA A 7 1.86 20.63 8.66
CA ALA A 7 1.36 19.45 9.36
C ALA A 7 1.07 19.68 10.86
N PRO A 8 1.97 20.27 11.67
CA PRO A 8 1.67 20.68 13.04
C PRO A 8 0.46 21.63 13.15
N THR A 9 0.33 22.56 12.22
CA THR A 9 -0.82 23.48 12.17
C THR A 9 -2.13 22.72 11.96
N ALA A 10 -2.15 21.72 11.07
CA ALA A 10 -3.34 20.92 10.82
C ALA A 10 -3.84 20.20 12.08
N VAL A 11 -2.92 19.72 12.93
CA VAL A 11 -3.26 19.10 14.22
C VAL A 11 -3.91 20.13 15.16
N ILE A 12 -3.33 21.32 15.27
CA ILE A 12 -3.87 22.41 16.11
C ILE A 12 -5.26 22.83 15.62
N LEU A 13 -5.44 22.97 14.32
CA LEU A 13 -6.74 23.33 13.72
C LEU A 13 -7.79 22.24 13.95
N ASN A 14 -7.43 20.96 13.82
CA ASN A 14 -8.33 19.85 14.12
C ASN A 14 -8.76 19.85 15.59
N ALA A 15 -7.84 20.14 16.52
CA ALA A 15 -8.20 20.31 17.93
C ALA A 15 -9.16 21.50 18.15
N GLY A 16 -8.96 22.60 17.43
CA GLY A 16 -9.89 23.74 17.43
C GLY A 16 -11.29 23.38 16.91
N ILE A 17 -11.38 22.63 15.82
CA ILE A 17 -12.66 22.14 15.27
C ILE A 17 -13.34 21.20 16.26
N ALA A 18 -12.60 20.28 16.89
CA ALA A 18 -13.14 19.39 17.91
C ALA A 18 -13.66 20.16 19.14
N ALA A 19 -12.94 21.20 19.57
CA ALA A 19 -13.39 22.09 20.65
C ALA A 19 -14.68 22.84 20.27
N LEU A 20 -14.81 23.31 19.03
CA LEU A 20 -16.04 23.94 18.54
C LEU A 20 -17.21 22.96 18.39
N ALA A 21 -16.95 21.70 18.05
CA ALA A 21 -17.99 20.68 17.97
C ALA A 21 -18.68 20.45 19.33
N ALA A 22 -18.01 20.73 20.45
CA ALA A 22 -18.60 20.65 21.78
C ALA A 22 -19.79 21.62 22.00
N PHE A 23 -19.94 22.67 21.18
CA PHE A 23 -21.12 23.54 21.21
C PHE A 23 -22.42 22.83 20.82
N ALA A 24 -22.32 21.83 19.95
CA ALA A 24 -23.48 21.05 19.51
C ALA A 24 -24.00 20.12 20.62
N TRP A 25 -23.25 19.94 21.72
CA TRP A 25 -23.67 19.11 22.84
C TRP A 25 -24.57 19.89 23.82
N PRO A 26 -25.64 19.29 24.36
CA PRO A 26 -26.41 19.87 25.45
C PRO A 26 -25.50 20.06 26.68
N SER A 27 -25.04 21.28 26.90
CA SER A 27 -24.13 21.64 27.99
C SER A 27 -24.53 22.99 28.57
N ASN A 28 -24.15 23.24 29.83
CA ASN A 28 -24.44 24.51 30.51
C ASN A 28 -23.69 25.67 29.82
N GLY A 29 -24.18 26.91 30.01
CA GLY A 29 -23.63 28.09 29.35
C GLY A 29 -22.12 28.30 29.58
N LYS A 30 -21.62 27.96 30.78
CA LYS A 30 -20.20 28.05 31.13
C LYS A 30 -19.32 27.11 30.29
N THR A 31 -19.77 25.87 30.07
CA THR A 31 -19.03 24.89 29.25
C THR A 31 -18.97 25.33 27.79
N ARG A 32 -20.05 25.90 27.26
CA ARG A 32 -20.09 26.49 25.91
C ARG A 32 -19.10 27.64 25.77
N TRP A 33 -19.05 28.55 26.75
CA TRP A 33 -18.07 29.64 26.76
C TRP A 33 -16.62 29.13 26.78
N ILE A 34 -16.31 28.14 27.62
CA ILE A 34 -14.98 27.52 27.67
C ILE A 34 -14.64 26.87 26.32
N ALA A 35 -15.55 26.09 25.74
CA ALA A 35 -15.37 25.48 24.43
C ALA A 35 -15.12 26.52 23.34
N GLY A 36 -15.83 27.65 23.38
CA GLY A 36 -15.66 28.80 22.48
C GLY A 36 -14.30 29.44 22.58
N SER A 37 -13.91 29.81 23.80
CA SER A 37 -12.62 30.43 24.05
C SER A 37 -11.47 29.49 23.69
N CYS A 38 -11.55 28.20 24.02
CA CYS A 38 -10.56 27.19 23.62
C CYS A 38 -10.51 27.01 22.11
N GLY A 39 -11.66 26.90 21.44
CA GLY A 39 -11.74 26.78 19.98
C GLY A 39 -11.14 27.99 19.28
N ALA A 40 -11.52 29.21 19.70
CA ALA A 40 -10.97 30.45 19.15
C ALA A 40 -9.47 30.59 19.39
N LEU A 41 -8.98 30.23 20.58
CA LEU A 41 -7.55 30.23 20.91
C LEU A 41 -6.78 29.24 20.03
N LEU A 42 -7.25 28.00 19.90
CA LEU A 42 -6.60 26.98 19.08
C LEU A 42 -6.60 27.36 17.60
N LEU A 43 -7.70 27.89 17.07
CA LEU A 43 -7.73 28.40 15.70
C LEU A 43 -6.77 29.56 15.48
N SER A 44 -6.66 30.47 16.45
CA SER A 44 -5.71 31.59 16.41
C SER A 44 -4.26 31.11 16.46
N LEU A 45 -3.95 30.18 17.36
CA LEU A 45 -2.63 29.53 17.45
C LEU A 45 -2.30 28.79 16.17
N GLY A 46 -3.26 28.10 15.55
CA GLY A 46 -3.10 27.46 14.26
C GLY A 46 -2.76 28.47 13.16
N ALA A 47 -3.50 29.58 13.08
CA ALA A 47 -3.22 30.65 12.11
C ALA A 47 -1.83 31.26 12.31
N ILE A 48 -1.44 31.57 13.56
CA ILE A 48 -0.10 32.08 13.89
C ILE A 48 0.97 31.05 13.53
N ASN A 49 0.76 29.78 13.87
CA ASN A 49 1.71 28.72 13.55
C ASN A 49 1.88 28.52 12.04
N GLN A 50 0.83 28.71 11.24
CA GLN A 50 0.93 28.66 9.79
C GLN A 50 1.86 29.72 9.22
N SER A 51 1.83 30.93 9.80
CA SER A 51 2.63 32.06 9.35
C SER A 51 4.07 32.01 9.86
N VAL A 52 4.25 31.70 11.14
CA VAL A 52 5.54 31.85 11.86
C VAL A 52 6.25 30.51 12.06
N LYS A 53 5.55 29.38 11.93
CA LYS A 53 6.06 28.01 12.17
C LYS A 53 6.71 27.85 13.55
N LEU A 54 6.06 28.36 14.60
CA LEU A 54 6.52 28.23 16.00
C LEU A 54 6.69 26.76 16.42
N VAL A 55 5.79 25.89 15.98
CA VAL A 55 5.82 24.45 16.14
C VAL A 55 6.15 23.83 14.78
N ASP A 56 7.35 23.26 14.71
CA ASP A 56 7.91 22.66 13.50
C ASP A 56 8.43 21.24 13.74
N ILE A 57 8.46 20.46 12.66
CA ILE A 57 8.98 19.09 12.64
C ILE A 57 10.50 19.16 12.63
N GLN A 58 11.11 18.98 13.79
CA GLN A 58 12.58 19.01 13.95
C GLN A 58 13.26 17.71 13.56
N TRP A 59 12.53 16.60 13.60
CA TRP A 59 13.05 15.26 13.33
C TRP A 59 12.22 14.59 12.26
N LEU A 60 12.93 14.13 11.24
CA LEU A 60 12.37 13.30 10.20
C LEU A 60 12.91 11.90 10.36
N LYS A 61 12.37 11.01 9.54
CA LYS A 61 12.93 9.70 9.35
C LYS A 61 14.40 9.80 8.92
N GLY A 62 15.27 9.06 9.61
CA GLY A 62 16.69 9.00 9.27
C GLY A 62 17.56 10.15 9.78
N GLY A 63 16.97 11.22 10.35
CA GLY A 63 17.78 12.31 10.92
C GLY A 63 17.03 13.58 11.28
N ARG A 64 17.79 14.60 11.66
CA ARG A 64 17.27 15.94 11.93
C ARG A 64 16.74 16.56 10.62
N ASN A 65 15.60 17.23 10.69
CA ASN A 65 15.08 17.96 9.54
C ASN A 65 16.05 19.08 9.15
N SER A 66 16.67 18.97 7.98
CA SER A 66 17.38 20.08 7.36
C SER A 66 16.43 20.80 6.42
N HIS A 67 16.18 22.08 6.65
CA HIS A 67 15.46 22.95 5.71
C HIS A 67 16.37 23.44 4.57
N ASP A 68 17.59 22.92 4.52
CA ASP A 68 18.61 23.23 3.53
C ASP A 68 18.25 22.50 2.22
N GLY A 69 17.40 23.13 1.42
CA GLY A 69 16.93 22.60 0.14
C GLY A 69 16.30 23.66 -0.74
N LEU A 70 16.22 23.38 -2.03
CA LEU A 70 15.65 24.27 -3.04
C LEU A 70 14.11 24.30 -2.99
N TYR A 71 13.51 23.24 -2.43
CA TYR A 71 12.07 23.07 -2.34
C TYR A 71 11.69 22.00 -1.29
N GLU A 72 10.65 22.25 -0.51
CA GLU A 72 10.03 21.27 0.38
C GLU A 72 8.50 21.38 0.30
N LYS A 73 7.81 20.24 0.23
CA LYS A 73 6.35 20.21 0.32
C LYS A 73 5.85 18.91 0.93
N TRP A 74 4.74 19.02 1.67
CA TRP A 74 4.03 17.90 2.27
C TRP A 74 2.65 17.74 1.63
N ASN A 75 2.26 16.49 1.38
CA ASN A 75 0.88 16.16 1.04
C ASN A 75 0.45 14.85 1.74
N ALA A 76 -0.72 14.34 1.35
CA ALA A 76 -1.29 13.13 1.95
C ALA A 76 -0.63 11.82 1.46
N PHE A 77 0.26 11.88 0.47
CA PHE A 77 1.05 10.75 0.00
C PHE A 77 2.44 10.74 0.62
N SER A 78 3.14 11.88 0.56
CA SER A 78 4.53 11.99 0.97
C SER A 78 4.96 13.42 1.27
N ARG A 79 6.12 13.53 1.92
CA ARG A 79 7.00 14.69 1.90
C ARG A 79 7.91 14.60 0.68
N ILE A 80 7.97 15.66 -0.11
CA ILE A 80 8.96 15.83 -1.18
C ILE A 80 9.93 16.94 -0.81
N HIS A 81 11.22 16.66 -0.97
CA HIS A 81 12.30 17.60 -0.68
C HIS A 81 13.33 17.58 -1.81
N VAL A 82 13.68 18.75 -2.33
CA VAL A 82 14.64 18.88 -3.44
C VAL A 82 15.90 19.58 -2.98
N ARG A 83 17.04 18.98 -3.25
CA ARG A 83 18.38 19.54 -2.99
C ARG A 83 19.30 19.32 -4.20
N GLU A 84 20.45 19.97 -4.21
CA GLU A 84 21.45 19.76 -5.25
C GLU A 84 22.08 18.36 -5.12
N LEU A 85 22.35 17.68 -6.25
CA LEU A 85 22.97 16.34 -6.29
C LEU A 85 24.39 16.32 -6.88
N GLY A 86 24.96 17.48 -7.19
CA GLY A 86 26.24 17.58 -7.91
C GLY A 86 26.09 17.34 -9.41
N SER A 87 27.23 17.19 -10.09
CA SER A 87 27.36 17.20 -11.55
C SER A 87 27.62 15.82 -12.18
N GLN A 88 27.74 14.77 -11.37
CA GLN A 88 28.03 13.42 -11.84
C GLN A 88 26.76 12.73 -12.33
N PRO A 89 26.73 12.19 -13.57
CA PRO A 89 25.56 11.51 -14.10
C PRO A 89 25.11 10.32 -13.24
N PHE A 90 23.92 10.43 -12.68
CA PHE A 90 23.29 9.37 -11.91
C PHE A 90 22.73 8.24 -12.79
N GLY A 91 22.89 7.01 -12.34
CA GLY A 91 22.18 5.84 -12.85
C GLY A 91 21.91 4.84 -11.73
N TRP A 92 20.88 4.01 -11.90
CA TRP A 92 20.47 2.99 -10.94
C TRP A 92 21.42 1.79 -10.96
N GLY A 93 21.71 1.29 -12.16
CA GLY A 93 22.70 0.23 -12.39
C GLY A 93 23.55 0.59 -13.59
N LEU A 94 24.30 1.69 -13.48
CA LEU A 94 25.08 2.25 -14.59
C LEU A 94 26.27 1.35 -14.95
N SER A 95 26.44 1.08 -16.25
CA SER A 95 27.53 0.28 -16.77
C SER A 95 28.90 0.83 -16.36
N PRO A 96 29.86 -0.01 -15.92
CA PRO A 96 31.25 0.39 -15.70
C PRO A 96 31.95 0.96 -16.95
N ARG A 97 31.41 0.65 -18.15
CA ARG A 97 31.90 1.18 -19.42
C ARG A 97 31.54 2.63 -19.66
N TYR A 98 30.52 3.14 -18.97
CA TYR A 98 30.20 4.55 -19.06
C TYR A 98 31.33 5.37 -18.44
N ARG A 99 31.97 6.18 -19.28
CA ARG A 99 32.94 7.19 -18.84
C ARG A 99 32.23 8.53 -18.97
N ALA A 100 32.05 9.23 -17.84
CA ALA A 100 31.42 10.54 -17.86
C ALA A 100 32.22 11.47 -18.78
N GLN A 101 31.65 11.77 -19.95
CA GLN A 101 32.27 12.67 -20.92
C GLN A 101 31.92 14.12 -20.64
N ARG A 102 30.84 14.35 -19.86
CA ARG A 102 30.28 15.66 -19.54
C ARG A 102 29.67 15.63 -18.16
N GLU A 103 29.78 16.78 -17.48
CA GLU A 103 28.99 17.08 -16.31
C GLU A 103 27.54 17.33 -16.69
N ILE A 104 26.62 16.85 -15.86
CA ILE A 104 25.18 17.09 -16.01
C ILE A 104 24.61 17.58 -14.69
N GLY A 105 23.93 18.73 -14.73
CA GLY A 105 23.27 19.25 -13.53
C GLY A 105 22.14 18.32 -13.12
N GLN A 106 22.15 17.87 -11.86
CA GLN A 106 21.07 17.05 -11.31
C GLN A 106 20.62 17.58 -9.95
N LEU A 107 19.31 17.48 -9.71
CA LEU A 107 18.71 17.73 -8.41
C LEU A 107 18.27 16.40 -7.82
N TYR A 108 18.50 16.23 -6.53
CA TYR A 108 18.03 15.10 -5.75
C TYR A 108 16.60 15.38 -5.31
N LEU A 109 15.66 14.53 -5.73
CA LEU A 109 14.29 14.54 -5.26
C LEU A 109 14.14 13.44 -4.20
N ASP A 110 14.14 13.85 -2.94
CA ASP A 110 13.88 13.00 -1.78
C ASP A 110 12.36 12.86 -1.57
N ILE A 111 11.91 11.63 -1.30
CA ILE A 111 10.52 11.26 -1.04
C ILE A 111 10.48 10.52 0.30
N ASP A 112 9.82 11.12 1.30
CA ASP A 112 9.69 10.62 2.67
C ASP A 112 11.02 10.22 3.35
N SER A 113 12.13 10.83 2.94
CA SER A 113 13.46 10.59 3.53
C SER A 113 13.87 9.12 3.53
N GLY A 114 13.38 8.38 2.53
CA GLY A 114 13.57 6.94 2.40
C GLY A 114 13.62 6.45 0.95
N ALA A 115 12.95 7.13 0.02
CA ALA A 115 13.09 6.90 -1.41
C ALA A 115 13.58 8.18 -2.09
N ALA A 116 14.19 8.02 -3.26
CA ALA A 116 14.68 9.17 -4.00
C ALA A 116 14.74 8.91 -5.49
N THR A 117 14.82 10.00 -6.24
CA THR A 117 15.08 9.99 -7.69
C THR A 117 15.81 11.28 -8.05
N VAL A 118 16.13 11.45 -9.34
CA VAL A 118 16.90 12.60 -9.82
C VAL A 118 16.12 13.38 -10.86
N ILE A 119 16.10 14.70 -10.71
CA ILE A 119 15.63 15.62 -11.75
C ILE A 119 16.87 16.02 -12.54
N THR A 120 16.94 15.53 -13.77
CA THR A 120 18.07 15.79 -14.66
C THR A 120 17.84 17.09 -15.42
N LYS A 121 18.85 17.96 -15.43
CA LYS A 121 18.81 19.17 -16.25
C LYS A 121 18.74 18.76 -17.72
N PHE A 122 17.74 19.26 -18.42
CA PHE A 122 17.51 18.89 -19.82
C PHE A 122 17.13 20.13 -20.62
N ASP A 123 17.80 20.32 -21.76
CA ASP A 123 17.65 21.47 -22.66
C ASP A 123 17.07 21.06 -24.02
N GLY A 124 16.57 19.83 -24.15
CA GLY A 124 16.10 19.25 -25.41
C GLY A 124 17.16 18.44 -26.16
N ASN A 125 18.45 18.54 -25.79
CA ASN A 125 19.51 17.78 -26.44
C ASN A 125 19.60 16.34 -25.90
N LEU A 126 19.09 15.37 -26.66
CA LEU A 126 19.12 13.95 -26.26
C LEU A 126 20.53 13.38 -26.09
N ASN A 127 21.55 13.97 -26.71
CA ASN A 127 22.95 13.56 -26.49
C ASN A 127 23.46 13.95 -25.09
N ALA A 128 22.84 14.93 -24.42
CA ALA A 128 23.23 15.32 -23.06
C ALA A 128 22.85 14.23 -22.03
N VAL A 129 21.85 13.40 -22.34
CA VAL A 129 21.35 12.34 -21.45
C VAL A 129 21.77 10.94 -21.90
N GLU A 130 22.83 10.82 -22.68
CA GLU A 130 23.31 9.54 -23.23
C GLU A 130 23.63 8.50 -22.15
N HIS A 131 24.06 8.93 -20.96
CA HIS A 131 24.31 8.05 -19.80
C HIS A 131 23.11 7.15 -19.45
N LEU A 132 21.88 7.57 -19.76
CA LEU A 132 20.68 6.77 -19.54
C LEU A 132 20.68 5.48 -20.37
N LYS A 133 21.33 5.46 -21.53
CA LYS A 133 21.47 4.27 -22.38
C LYS A 133 22.40 3.21 -21.78
N TYR A 134 23.27 3.62 -20.87
CA TYR A 134 24.22 2.75 -20.17
C TYR A 134 23.67 2.16 -18.88
N ASP A 135 22.38 2.38 -18.58
CA ASP A 135 21.74 1.86 -17.38
C ASP A 135 21.05 0.52 -17.64
N VAL A 136 21.16 -0.43 -16.71
CA VAL A 136 20.47 -1.73 -16.80
C VAL A 136 18.95 -1.60 -16.87
N THR A 137 18.38 -0.47 -16.41
CA THR A 137 16.96 -0.14 -16.52
C THR A 137 16.51 0.16 -17.96
N ALA A 138 17.44 0.47 -18.88
CA ALA A 138 17.12 0.83 -20.26
C ALA A 138 17.00 -0.36 -21.24
N LEU A 139 17.20 -1.60 -20.77
CA LEU A 139 17.36 -2.78 -21.63
C LEU A 139 16.21 -3.02 -22.60
N ALA A 140 14.96 -2.79 -22.17
CA ALA A 140 13.78 -3.02 -23.01
C ALA A 140 13.81 -2.14 -24.30
N HIS A 141 14.35 -0.93 -24.21
CA HIS A 141 14.44 0.00 -25.35
C HIS A 141 15.44 -0.44 -26.43
N TYR A 142 16.42 -1.29 -26.10
CA TYR A 142 17.29 -1.89 -27.11
C TYR A 142 16.59 -2.96 -27.94
N LEU A 143 15.56 -3.61 -27.36
CA LEU A 143 14.82 -4.68 -28.03
C LEU A 143 13.61 -4.15 -28.79
N ARG A 144 12.97 -3.08 -28.31
CA ARG A 144 11.77 -2.51 -28.90
C ARG A 144 11.95 -1.01 -29.12
N ASN A 145 12.17 -0.61 -30.37
CA ASN A 145 12.35 0.78 -30.76
C ASN A 145 12.19 0.97 -32.28
N PRO A 146 11.41 1.95 -32.76
CA PRO A 146 10.48 2.82 -32.01
C PRO A 146 9.19 2.10 -31.65
N THR A 147 8.60 2.46 -30.51
CA THR A 147 7.32 1.94 -30.00
C THR A 147 6.66 2.91 -29.01
N SER A 148 5.46 2.57 -28.53
CA SER A 148 4.79 3.30 -27.45
C SER A 148 5.29 2.82 -26.08
N VAL A 149 5.54 3.74 -25.17
CA VAL A 149 6.07 3.48 -23.84
C VAL A 149 5.13 4.03 -22.77
N LEU A 150 4.77 3.21 -21.81
CA LEU A 150 4.14 3.63 -20.55
C LEU A 150 5.18 3.60 -19.44
N VAL A 151 5.45 4.74 -18.83
CA VAL A 151 6.30 4.87 -17.64
C VAL A 151 5.41 4.90 -16.39
N ILE A 152 5.56 3.89 -15.54
CA ILE A 152 4.88 3.78 -14.25
C ILE A 152 5.71 4.54 -13.22
N GLY A 153 5.17 5.70 -12.84
CA GLY A 153 5.75 6.59 -11.86
C GLY A 153 6.86 7.45 -12.44
N ILE A 154 6.56 8.74 -12.61
CA ILE A 154 7.43 9.66 -13.34
C ILE A 154 8.62 10.05 -12.46
N GLY A 155 8.41 10.25 -11.16
CA GLY A 155 9.46 10.68 -10.24
C GLY A 155 10.15 11.97 -10.73
N GLY A 156 11.45 11.91 -11.02
CA GLY A 156 12.22 13.03 -11.56
C GLY A 156 12.21 13.17 -13.09
N GLY A 157 11.48 12.31 -13.80
CA GLY A 157 11.39 12.29 -15.27
C GLY A 157 12.45 11.44 -15.97
N ARG A 158 13.27 10.68 -15.21
CA ARG A 158 14.37 9.87 -15.74
C ARG A 158 13.92 8.90 -16.82
N ASP A 159 12.91 8.09 -16.57
CA ASP A 159 12.48 7.03 -17.50
C ASP A 159 11.83 7.59 -18.77
N ILE A 160 11.21 8.77 -18.67
CA ILE A 160 10.76 9.55 -19.83
C ILE A 160 11.97 9.98 -20.67
N LEU A 161 13.00 10.56 -20.03
CA LEU A 161 14.22 10.95 -20.72
C LEU A 161 14.96 9.76 -21.34
N THR A 162 14.96 8.60 -20.66
CA THR A 162 15.52 7.35 -21.22
C THR A 162 14.75 6.99 -22.49
N SER A 163 13.42 6.95 -22.44
CA SER A 163 12.58 6.64 -23.59
C SER A 163 12.86 7.58 -24.77
N LEU A 164 12.90 8.89 -24.52
CA LEU A 164 13.22 9.88 -25.55
C LEU A 164 14.64 9.72 -26.11
N ALA A 165 15.64 9.40 -25.27
CA ALA A 165 17.02 9.19 -25.71
C ALA A 165 17.15 7.99 -26.67
N PHE A 166 16.28 6.99 -26.55
CA PHE A 166 16.17 5.89 -27.51
C PHE A 166 15.37 6.27 -28.77
N GLY A 167 14.72 7.42 -28.83
CA GLY A 167 13.95 7.87 -30.00
C GLY A 167 12.51 7.38 -30.01
N GLN A 168 11.97 7.01 -28.84
CA GLN A 168 10.56 6.65 -28.67
C GLN A 168 9.70 7.92 -28.85
N ARG A 169 8.63 7.84 -29.64
CA ARG A 169 7.78 9.00 -30.03
C ARG A 169 6.42 9.05 -29.34
N HIS A 170 6.13 8.10 -28.47
CA HIS A 170 4.87 8.06 -27.73
C HIS A 170 5.15 7.57 -26.31
N VAL A 171 5.38 8.50 -25.39
CA VAL A 171 5.77 8.22 -24.00
C VAL A 171 4.71 8.77 -23.06
N THR A 172 3.93 7.86 -22.47
CA THR A 172 2.94 8.20 -21.45
C THR A 172 3.55 7.99 -20.08
N GLY A 173 3.74 9.04 -19.30
CA GLY A 173 4.16 8.96 -17.91
C GLY A 173 2.96 9.06 -16.97
N VAL A 174 2.79 8.10 -16.07
CA VAL A 174 1.72 8.10 -15.07
C VAL A 174 2.30 8.30 -13.68
N GLU A 175 1.87 9.34 -12.98
CA GLU A 175 2.35 9.67 -11.63
C GLU A 175 1.18 9.80 -10.66
N ILE A 176 1.25 9.05 -9.55
CA ILE A 176 0.21 9.06 -8.51
C ILE A 176 0.31 10.31 -7.64
N ASN A 177 1.51 10.88 -7.46
CA ASN A 177 1.71 12.05 -6.61
C ASN A 177 1.56 13.36 -7.41
N PRO A 178 0.47 14.13 -7.21
CA PRO A 178 0.23 15.35 -7.97
C PRO A 178 1.27 16.43 -7.70
N ASP A 179 1.95 16.40 -6.56
CA ASP A 179 2.99 17.37 -6.26
C ASP A 179 4.30 17.09 -6.97
N ILE A 180 4.66 15.84 -7.22
CA ILE A 180 5.81 15.49 -8.07
C ILE A 180 5.53 15.99 -9.49
N LEU A 181 4.33 15.73 -10.03
CA LEU A 181 3.96 16.20 -11.36
C LEU A 181 3.97 17.74 -11.45
N ARG A 182 3.42 18.45 -10.45
CA ARG A 182 3.49 19.93 -10.40
C ARG A 182 4.92 20.44 -10.24
N LEU A 183 5.75 19.73 -9.50
CA LEU A 183 7.15 20.07 -9.29
C LEU A 183 7.91 20.01 -10.61
N LEU A 184 7.73 18.93 -11.38
CA LEU A 184 8.35 18.76 -12.70
C LEU A 184 7.80 19.68 -13.78
N THR A 185 6.51 20.00 -13.76
CA THR A 185 5.87 20.81 -14.83
C THR A 185 5.93 22.31 -14.55
N ARG A 186 5.96 22.72 -13.29
CA ARG A 186 5.94 24.14 -12.89
C ARG A 186 7.25 24.57 -12.24
N ARG A 187 7.56 24.09 -11.03
CA ARG A 187 8.68 24.62 -10.22
C ARG A 187 10.03 24.41 -10.88
N PHE A 188 10.25 23.21 -11.43
CA PHE A 188 11.48 22.84 -12.14
C PHE A 188 11.22 22.54 -13.62
N GLY A 189 10.10 23.03 -14.19
CA GLY A 189 9.74 22.79 -15.58
C GLY A 189 10.80 23.25 -16.57
N GLN A 190 11.35 24.45 -16.41
CA GLN A 190 12.44 24.91 -17.28
C GLN A 190 13.73 24.10 -17.08
N TYR A 191 13.99 23.64 -15.86
CA TYR A 191 15.18 22.87 -15.53
C TYR A 191 15.14 21.47 -16.16
N SER A 192 13.99 20.80 -16.13
CA SER A 192 13.76 19.46 -16.70
C SER A 192 13.42 19.47 -18.20
N GLY A 193 13.57 20.61 -18.89
CA GLY A 193 13.30 20.74 -20.32
C GLY A 193 11.82 20.80 -20.70
N SER A 194 10.95 21.06 -19.72
CA SER A 194 9.50 21.23 -19.88
C SER A 194 8.87 20.07 -20.64
N LEU A 195 9.10 18.86 -20.14
CA LEU A 195 8.69 17.60 -20.78
C LEU A 195 7.20 17.57 -21.17
N GLN A 196 6.32 18.26 -20.43
CA GLN A 196 4.90 18.37 -20.77
C GLN A 196 4.61 19.13 -22.09
N ASN A 197 5.58 19.88 -22.61
CA ASN A 197 5.48 20.59 -23.87
C ASN A 197 6.07 19.77 -25.04
N ASN A 198 6.71 18.64 -24.75
CA ASN A 198 7.22 17.76 -25.79
C ASN A 198 6.05 16.99 -26.43
N PRO A 199 5.85 17.05 -27.75
CA PRO A 199 4.73 16.37 -28.42
C PRO A 199 4.76 14.84 -28.28
N ASP A 200 5.93 14.26 -28.02
CA ASP A 200 6.12 12.82 -27.84
C ASP A 200 5.81 12.37 -26.40
N VAL A 201 5.48 13.29 -25.47
CA VAL A 201 5.30 13.01 -24.05
C VAL A 201 3.90 13.40 -23.57
N THR A 202 3.19 12.46 -22.95
CA THR A 202 1.93 12.72 -22.25
C THR A 202 2.12 12.42 -20.77
N LEU A 203 1.81 13.39 -19.90
CA LEU A 203 1.87 13.20 -18.44
C LEU A 203 0.46 13.09 -17.85
N VAL A 204 0.23 12.02 -17.09
CA VAL A 204 -1.07 11.70 -16.50
C VAL A 204 -0.94 11.64 -14.97
N HIS A 205 -1.85 12.30 -14.27
CA HIS A 205 -1.99 12.17 -12.82
C HIS A 205 -3.06 11.12 -12.50
N ASP A 206 -2.62 9.90 -12.22
CA ASP A 206 -3.46 8.75 -11.90
C ASP A 206 -2.61 7.67 -11.21
N GLU A 207 -3.25 6.65 -10.67
CA GLU A 207 -2.55 5.44 -10.24
C GLU A 207 -2.38 4.50 -11.44
N ALA A 208 -1.16 3.98 -11.62
CA ALA A 208 -0.76 3.34 -12.87
C ALA A 208 -1.60 2.10 -13.22
N ARG A 209 -1.89 1.22 -12.27
CA ARG A 209 -2.74 0.05 -12.53
C ARG A 209 -4.15 0.47 -12.92
N SER A 210 -4.73 1.44 -12.21
CA SER A 210 -6.05 2.00 -12.48
C SER A 210 -6.12 2.68 -13.86
N TYR A 211 -5.07 3.41 -14.24
CA TYR A 211 -4.95 4.04 -15.55
C TYR A 211 -4.91 2.98 -16.65
N VAL A 212 -4.01 1.99 -16.52
CA VAL A 212 -3.86 0.91 -17.52
C VAL A 212 -5.15 0.13 -17.66
N ALA A 213 -5.81 -0.24 -16.57
CA ALA A 213 -7.07 -0.99 -16.62
C ALA A 213 -8.18 -0.27 -17.41
N ARG A 214 -8.14 1.06 -17.48
CA ARG A 214 -9.10 1.88 -18.25
C ARG A 214 -8.63 2.26 -19.64
N SER A 215 -7.34 2.08 -19.91
CA SER A 215 -6.70 2.49 -21.16
C SER A 215 -7.19 1.58 -22.30
N LEU A 216 -7.56 2.19 -23.42
CA LEU A 216 -7.80 1.44 -24.66
C LEU A 216 -6.51 1.24 -25.47
N GLU A 217 -5.43 1.90 -25.06
CA GLU A 217 -4.12 1.82 -25.71
C GLU A 217 -3.36 0.56 -25.28
N SER A 218 -2.55 0.05 -26.22
CA SER A 218 -1.55 -0.98 -25.96
C SER A 218 -0.15 -0.42 -26.13
N TYR A 219 0.77 -0.84 -25.25
CA TYR A 219 2.12 -0.32 -25.17
C TYR A 219 3.16 -1.35 -25.63
N GLY A 220 4.17 -0.90 -26.35
CA GLY A 220 5.32 -1.76 -26.68
C GLY A 220 6.26 -1.94 -25.49
N ILE A 221 6.33 -0.96 -24.59
CA ILE A 221 7.04 -1.08 -23.32
C ILE A 221 6.15 -0.55 -22.20
N ILE A 222 5.97 -1.33 -21.14
CA ILE A 222 5.45 -0.84 -19.86
C ILE A 222 6.61 -0.94 -18.86
N GLN A 223 7.07 0.18 -18.32
CA GLN A 223 8.29 0.25 -17.51
C GLN A 223 8.03 0.81 -16.11
N ALA A 224 8.54 0.12 -15.10
CA ALA A 224 8.60 0.59 -13.71
C ALA A 224 10.02 0.39 -13.14
N SER A 225 10.81 1.46 -13.03
CA SER A 225 12.19 1.37 -12.53
C SER A 225 12.30 1.90 -11.11
N LEU A 226 12.46 1.00 -10.12
CA LEU A 226 12.62 1.33 -8.70
C LEU A 226 11.56 2.30 -8.16
N ILE A 227 10.30 2.06 -8.51
CA ILE A 227 9.21 3.03 -8.31
C ILE A 227 8.74 3.20 -6.84
N ASP A 228 9.15 2.31 -5.94
CA ASP A 228 8.59 2.28 -4.60
C ASP A 228 9.08 3.44 -3.72
N THR A 229 8.14 4.13 -3.06
CA THR A 229 8.43 5.37 -2.30
C THR A 229 8.92 5.16 -0.86
N TRP A 230 9.18 3.93 -0.41
CA TRP A 230 9.73 3.57 0.92
C TRP A 230 9.06 4.29 2.12
N ALA A 231 7.88 4.89 1.94
CA ALA A 231 7.28 5.85 2.86
C ALA A 231 7.09 5.26 4.26
N ALA A 232 6.60 4.01 4.34
CA ALA A 232 6.32 3.28 5.58
C ALA A 232 7.55 2.69 6.31
N THR A 233 8.78 3.11 6.01
CA THR A 233 9.98 2.40 6.50
C THR A 233 10.45 2.78 7.93
N SER A 234 9.76 3.70 8.64
CA SER A 234 10.16 4.25 9.95
C SER A 234 10.29 3.24 11.10
N ALA A 235 9.76 2.02 10.96
CA ALA A 235 9.97 0.90 11.90
C ALA A 235 9.98 -0.49 11.24
N GLY A 236 10.34 -0.56 9.95
CA GLY A 236 10.17 -1.78 9.16
C GLY A 236 8.75 -2.00 8.61
N ALA A 237 7.80 -1.10 8.88
CA ALA A 237 6.41 -1.20 8.40
C ALA A 237 6.27 -1.17 6.86
N TYR A 238 7.32 -0.82 6.11
CA TYR A 238 7.42 -1.00 4.66
C TYR A 238 7.17 -2.43 4.23
N VAL A 239 7.72 -3.39 4.98
CA VAL A 239 7.51 -4.83 4.75
C VAL A 239 6.02 -5.17 4.81
N LEU A 240 5.26 -4.44 5.63
CA LEU A 240 3.86 -4.67 5.92
C LEU A 240 2.92 -3.82 5.05
N THR A 241 3.45 -3.06 4.10
CA THR A 241 2.64 -2.15 3.26
C THR A 241 2.14 -2.89 2.02
N GLU A 242 0.86 -2.69 1.70
CA GLU A 242 0.23 -3.22 0.50
C GLU A 242 0.80 -2.55 -0.75
N ASN A 243 1.05 -3.33 -1.80
CA ASN A 243 1.49 -2.81 -3.08
C ASN A 243 0.70 -3.41 -4.23
N GLY A 244 -0.20 -2.59 -4.79
CA GLY A 244 -1.09 -2.98 -5.88
C GLY A 244 -0.41 -3.17 -7.23
N LEU A 245 0.89 -2.84 -7.39
CA LEU A 245 1.64 -3.03 -8.65
C LEU A 245 2.33 -4.41 -8.73
N TYR A 246 2.53 -5.08 -7.59
CA TYR A 246 3.24 -6.37 -7.50
C TYR A 246 2.30 -7.55 -7.19
N THR A 247 1.07 -7.50 -7.70
CA THR A 247 0.12 -8.62 -7.60
C THR A 247 -0.08 -9.28 -8.97
N LYS A 248 -0.50 -10.55 -8.97
CA LYS A 248 -0.84 -11.27 -10.21
C LYS A 248 -1.88 -10.50 -11.03
N GLU A 249 -2.91 -9.97 -10.38
CA GLU A 249 -3.98 -9.23 -11.03
C GLU A 249 -3.49 -7.93 -11.71
N ALA A 250 -2.52 -7.25 -11.09
CA ALA A 250 -1.86 -6.09 -11.69
C ALA A 250 -1.03 -6.49 -12.91
N TRP A 251 -0.27 -7.57 -12.81
CA TRP A 251 0.56 -8.06 -13.91
C TRP A 251 -0.27 -8.58 -15.08
N LEU A 252 -1.38 -9.25 -14.82
CA LEU A 252 -2.37 -9.60 -15.85
C LEU A 252 -2.91 -8.35 -16.55
N THR A 253 -3.20 -7.29 -15.79
CA THR A 253 -3.61 -5.98 -16.35
C THR A 253 -2.52 -5.39 -17.24
N PHE A 254 -1.26 -5.42 -16.83
CA PHE A 254 -0.15 -4.91 -17.65
C PHE A 254 0.10 -5.75 -18.90
N LEU A 255 0.16 -7.08 -18.78
CA LEU A 255 0.39 -7.99 -19.89
C LEU A 255 -0.71 -7.90 -20.96
N THR A 256 -1.97 -7.77 -20.56
CA THR A 256 -3.09 -7.62 -21.50
C THR A 256 -2.99 -6.32 -22.32
N HIS A 257 -2.45 -5.24 -21.74
CA HIS A 257 -2.23 -3.95 -22.40
C HIS A 257 -0.86 -3.82 -23.08
N LEU A 258 -0.10 -4.91 -23.22
CA LEU A 258 1.06 -4.92 -24.12
C LEU A 258 0.62 -5.10 -25.57
N THR A 259 1.38 -4.56 -26.52
CA THR A 259 1.29 -5.01 -27.92
C THR A 259 1.71 -6.50 -28.01
N PRO A 260 1.43 -7.21 -29.12
CA PRO A 260 1.80 -8.63 -29.24
C PRO A 260 3.29 -8.92 -29.01
N ASP A 261 4.16 -8.00 -29.41
CA ASP A 261 5.62 -8.09 -29.23
C ASP A 261 6.12 -7.21 -28.07
N GLY A 262 5.21 -6.65 -27.26
CA GLY A 262 5.55 -5.72 -26.18
C GLY A 262 6.23 -6.38 -24.98
N ILE A 263 6.91 -5.56 -24.17
CA ILE A 263 7.67 -5.98 -23.00
C ILE A 263 7.17 -5.22 -21.76
N LEU A 264 6.78 -5.96 -20.73
CA LEU A 264 6.68 -5.42 -19.37
C LEU A 264 8.06 -5.49 -18.73
N THR A 265 8.53 -4.39 -18.16
CA THR A 265 9.82 -4.33 -17.46
C THR A 265 9.70 -3.71 -16.08
N MET A 266 10.32 -4.36 -15.10
CA MET A 266 10.40 -3.88 -13.73
C MET A 266 11.84 -4.02 -13.21
N SER A 267 12.31 -3.03 -12.46
CA SER A 267 13.66 -3.05 -11.87
C SER A 267 13.62 -2.96 -10.35
N ARG A 268 14.37 -3.84 -9.68
CA ARG A 268 14.43 -3.96 -8.21
C ARG A 268 15.84 -4.25 -7.72
N TRP A 269 16.02 -4.15 -6.41
CA TRP A 269 17.32 -4.37 -5.76
C TRP A 269 17.74 -5.85 -5.86
N TYR A 270 18.99 -6.08 -6.24
CA TYR A 270 19.62 -7.38 -6.35
C TYR A 270 20.70 -7.53 -5.29
N CYS A 271 20.36 -8.15 -4.16
CA CYS A 271 21.35 -8.52 -3.15
C CYS A 271 21.99 -9.85 -3.53
N GLU A 272 23.28 -9.85 -3.88
CA GLU A 272 23.98 -11.04 -4.39
C GLU A 272 23.96 -12.23 -3.41
N ALA A 273 24.03 -11.97 -2.11
CA ALA A 273 23.94 -13.03 -1.10
C ALA A 273 22.57 -13.72 -1.11
N GLN A 274 21.49 -12.98 -1.39
CA GLN A 274 20.12 -13.48 -1.38
C GLN A 274 19.20 -12.61 -2.25
N PRO A 275 19.07 -12.90 -3.56
CA PRO A 275 18.35 -12.04 -4.52
C PRO A 275 16.82 -12.21 -4.46
N ALA A 276 16.26 -12.15 -3.25
CA ALA A 276 14.89 -12.56 -2.96
C ALA A 276 13.82 -11.70 -3.65
N GLU A 277 14.01 -10.39 -3.77
CA GLU A 277 13.08 -9.51 -4.49
C GLU A 277 12.98 -9.88 -5.96
N ILE A 278 14.11 -10.14 -6.61
CA ILE A 278 14.16 -10.50 -8.03
C ILE A 278 13.65 -11.92 -8.26
N LEU A 279 13.92 -12.84 -7.33
CA LEU A 279 13.36 -14.19 -7.38
C LEU A 279 11.83 -14.17 -7.21
N ARG A 280 11.29 -13.32 -6.32
CA ARG A 280 9.85 -13.13 -6.15
C ARG A 280 9.20 -12.41 -7.33
N LEU A 281 9.89 -11.46 -7.97
CA LEU A 281 9.44 -10.90 -9.25
C LEU A 281 9.41 -11.96 -10.36
N ALA A 282 10.41 -12.83 -10.42
CA ALA A 282 10.41 -13.95 -11.36
C ALA A 282 9.25 -14.92 -11.08
N ALA A 283 8.96 -15.21 -9.82
CA ALA A 283 7.79 -16.00 -9.43
C ALA A 283 6.48 -15.37 -9.88
N LEU A 284 6.34 -14.05 -9.68
CA LEU A 284 5.20 -13.27 -10.13
C LEU A 284 5.05 -13.27 -11.66
N ALA A 285 6.17 -13.18 -12.39
CA ALA A 285 6.20 -13.33 -13.85
C ALA A 285 5.70 -14.70 -14.29
N THR A 286 6.31 -15.77 -13.77
CA THR A 286 5.97 -17.14 -14.11
C THR A 286 4.50 -17.43 -13.80
N ALA A 287 4.03 -17.07 -12.61
CA ALA A 287 2.63 -17.29 -12.22
C ALA A 287 1.65 -16.54 -13.12
N SER A 288 1.93 -15.26 -13.43
CA SER A 288 1.06 -14.46 -14.30
C SER A 288 1.05 -14.97 -15.74
N LEU A 289 2.17 -15.48 -16.25
CA LEU A 289 2.27 -16.11 -17.56
C LEU A 289 1.50 -17.44 -17.62
N MET A 290 1.61 -18.27 -16.58
CA MET A 290 0.84 -19.52 -16.48
C MET A 290 -0.67 -19.24 -16.41
N ASP A 291 -1.10 -18.21 -15.68
CA ASP A 291 -2.51 -17.82 -15.58
C ASP A 291 -3.12 -17.39 -16.93
N ILE A 292 -2.32 -16.88 -17.88
CA ILE A 292 -2.76 -16.59 -19.27
C ILE A 292 -2.50 -17.74 -20.26
N GLY A 293 -2.14 -18.93 -19.77
CA GLY A 293 -2.00 -20.15 -20.56
C GLY A 293 -0.64 -20.35 -21.24
N VAL A 294 0.41 -19.63 -20.84
CA VAL A 294 1.77 -19.86 -21.34
C VAL A 294 2.34 -21.16 -20.76
N ALA A 295 2.68 -22.11 -21.63
CA ALA A 295 3.18 -23.43 -21.24
C ALA A 295 4.65 -23.45 -20.80
N ASP A 296 5.50 -22.59 -21.37
CA ASP A 296 6.92 -22.49 -21.01
C ASP A 296 7.32 -21.04 -20.68
N PRO A 297 7.09 -20.58 -19.43
CA PRO A 297 7.41 -19.22 -18.98
C PRO A 297 8.88 -18.84 -19.16
N ARG A 298 9.81 -19.81 -19.18
CA ARG A 298 11.24 -19.53 -19.37
C ARG A 298 11.53 -18.85 -20.70
N GLN A 299 10.76 -19.13 -21.75
CA GLN A 299 10.92 -18.46 -23.05
C GLN A 299 10.46 -17.00 -23.05
N HIS A 300 9.72 -16.58 -22.02
CA HIS A 300 9.04 -15.28 -21.94
C HIS A 300 9.69 -14.32 -20.94
N VAL A 301 10.75 -14.74 -20.26
CA VAL A 301 11.39 -13.98 -19.18
C VAL A 301 12.88 -13.83 -19.44
N ILE A 302 13.36 -12.60 -19.32
CA ILE A 302 14.79 -12.26 -19.30
C ILE A 302 15.06 -11.39 -18.07
N ILE A 303 16.11 -11.70 -17.33
CA ILE A 303 16.58 -10.93 -16.16
C ILE A 303 18.06 -10.63 -16.36
N VAL A 304 18.42 -9.36 -16.23
CA VAL A 304 19.81 -8.90 -16.31
C VAL A 304 20.07 -7.95 -15.15
N ARG A 305 21.26 -8.04 -14.56
CA ARG A 305 21.67 -7.23 -13.42
C ARG A 305 22.94 -6.44 -13.69
N ASN A 306 23.10 -5.37 -12.92
CA ASN A 306 24.36 -4.67 -12.77
C ASN A 306 24.40 -4.01 -11.38
N GLN A 307 25.52 -4.14 -10.68
CA GLN A 307 25.65 -3.73 -9.27
C GLN A 307 24.51 -4.33 -8.43
N ASP A 308 23.84 -3.50 -7.65
CA ASP A 308 22.74 -3.88 -6.75
C ASP A 308 21.36 -3.76 -7.42
N VAL A 309 21.27 -3.65 -8.75
CA VAL A 309 20.00 -3.50 -9.47
C VAL A 309 19.86 -4.59 -10.53
N ALA A 310 18.69 -5.20 -10.61
CA ALA A 310 18.32 -6.09 -11.71
C ALA A 310 17.00 -5.67 -12.34
N THR A 311 16.94 -5.87 -13.66
CA THR A 311 15.78 -5.59 -14.49
C THR A 311 15.24 -6.90 -15.03
N ILE A 312 13.96 -7.17 -14.76
CA ILE A 312 13.20 -8.23 -15.40
C ILE A 312 12.47 -7.67 -16.63
N MET A 313 12.44 -8.44 -17.70
CA MET A 313 11.69 -8.21 -18.92
C MET A 313 10.79 -9.41 -19.17
N VAL A 314 9.50 -9.16 -19.36
CA VAL A 314 8.47 -10.19 -19.53
C VAL A 314 7.66 -9.88 -20.78
N ALA A 315 7.50 -10.87 -21.65
CA ALA A 315 6.78 -10.71 -22.91
C ALA A 315 5.64 -11.73 -23.05
N LYS A 316 4.57 -11.36 -23.75
CA LYS A 316 3.46 -12.28 -24.06
C LYS A 316 3.86 -13.37 -25.05
N ARG A 317 4.74 -13.04 -26.00
CA ARG A 317 5.34 -13.99 -26.93
C ARG A 317 6.72 -14.41 -26.43
N PRO A 318 7.16 -15.64 -26.76
CA PRO A 318 8.54 -16.05 -26.53
C PRO A 318 9.51 -15.02 -27.10
N PHE A 319 10.57 -14.72 -26.35
CA PHE A 319 11.68 -13.92 -26.87
C PHE A 319 12.31 -14.64 -28.05
N SER A 320 12.50 -13.92 -29.16
CA SER A 320 13.09 -14.49 -30.36
C SER A 320 14.58 -14.79 -30.16
N ALA A 321 15.15 -15.64 -31.02
CA ALA A 321 16.59 -15.86 -31.02
C ALA A 321 17.38 -14.55 -31.17
N ALA A 322 16.88 -13.63 -32.00
CA ALA A 322 17.47 -12.31 -32.19
C ALA A 322 17.40 -11.44 -30.92
N ASP A 323 16.31 -11.51 -30.17
CA ASP A 323 16.19 -10.81 -28.88
C ASP A 323 17.23 -11.32 -27.89
N ILE A 324 17.36 -12.64 -27.76
CA ILE A 324 18.31 -13.29 -26.84
C ILE A 324 19.75 -12.94 -27.24
N ASP A 325 20.08 -12.97 -28.53
CA ASP A 325 21.40 -12.62 -29.04
C ASP A 325 21.70 -11.13 -28.83
N ALA A 326 20.70 -10.24 -29.02
CA ALA A 326 20.81 -8.82 -28.75
C ALA A 326 21.09 -8.56 -27.25
N VAL A 327 20.32 -9.15 -26.34
CA VAL A 327 20.56 -9.03 -24.89
C VAL A 327 21.94 -9.55 -24.51
N THR A 328 22.38 -10.66 -25.09
CA THR A 328 23.72 -11.23 -24.83
C THR A 328 24.81 -10.27 -25.29
N LYS A 329 24.67 -9.71 -26.51
CA LYS A 329 25.62 -8.74 -27.07
C LYS A 329 25.69 -7.46 -26.24
N ILE A 330 24.53 -6.91 -25.85
CA ILE A 330 24.44 -5.69 -25.03
C ILE A 330 25.01 -5.95 -23.65
N SER A 331 24.67 -7.07 -23.01
CA SER A 331 25.19 -7.40 -21.68
C SER A 331 26.71 -7.50 -21.69
N LYS A 332 27.29 -8.13 -22.72
CA LYS A 332 28.74 -8.17 -22.88
C LYS A 332 29.35 -6.79 -23.13
N ALA A 333 28.72 -5.97 -23.99
CA ALA A 333 29.21 -4.64 -24.32
C ALA A 333 29.16 -3.66 -23.13
N MET A 334 28.13 -3.78 -22.28
CA MET A 334 27.88 -2.95 -21.11
C MET A 334 28.43 -3.56 -19.81
N GLU A 335 29.04 -4.74 -19.86
CA GLU A 335 29.46 -5.50 -18.67
C GLU A 335 28.32 -5.77 -17.68
N PHE A 336 27.09 -5.90 -18.20
CA PHE A 336 25.96 -6.39 -17.42
C PHE A 336 26.02 -7.91 -17.30
N GLN A 337 25.37 -8.43 -16.26
CA GLN A 337 25.39 -9.84 -15.91
C GLN A 337 24.00 -10.43 -16.15
N PRO A 338 23.81 -11.32 -17.15
CA PRO A 338 22.57 -12.05 -17.30
C PRO A 338 22.31 -12.92 -16.07
N VAL A 339 21.09 -12.88 -15.53
CA VAL A 339 20.65 -13.71 -14.40
C VAL A 339 19.76 -14.84 -14.89
N LEU A 340 18.84 -14.55 -15.80
CA LEU A 340 17.95 -15.52 -16.42
C LEU A 340 17.71 -15.13 -17.87
N THR A 341 17.80 -16.09 -18.78
CA THR A 341 17.38 -15.99 -20.17
C THR A 341 16.79 -17.34 -20.60
N PRO A 342 16.13 -17.42 -21.76
CA PRO A 342 15.70 -18.71 -22.30
C PRO A 342 16.81 -19.75 -22.45
N ARG A 343 18.09 -19.33 -22.54
CA ARG A 343 19.25 -20.21 -22.76
C ARG A 343 20.19 -20.35 -21.55
N PHE A 344 19.97 -19.59 -20.48
CA PHE A 344 20.92 -19.49 -19.37
C PHE A 344 20.23 -19.13 -18.06
N ALA A 345 20.68 -19.69 -16.95
CA ALA A 345 20.33 -19.25 -15.60
C ALA A 345 21.60 -19.17 -14.76
N GLU A 346 21.79 -18.07 -14.03
CA GLU A 346 22.94 -17.86 -13.14
C GLU A 346 22.90 -18.85 -11.97
N ARG A 347 21.70 -19.16 -11.48
CA ARG A 347 21.49 -20.02 -10.32
C ARG A 347 20.36 -21.02 -10.53
N PRO A 348 20.41 -22.20 -9.89
CA PRO A 348 19.36 -23.20 -9.98
C PRO A 348 17.96 -22.68 -9.59
N GLU A 349 17.88 -21.73 -8.66
CA GLU A 349 16.60 -21.16 -8.22
C GLU A 349 15.92 -20.35 -9.32
N PHE A 350 16.68 -19.62 -10.15
CA PHE A 350 16.13 -18.90 -11.30
C PHE A 350 15.70 -19.83 -12.44
N GLU A 351 16.38 -20.97 -12.58
CA GLU A 351 15.95 -22.02 -13.51
C GLU A 351 14.66 -22.69 -13.03
N ALA A 352 14.62 -23.08 -11.74
CA ALA A 352 13.47 -23.74 -11.15
C ALA A 352 12.23 -22.82 -11.09
N ILE A 353 12.38 -21.52 -10.82
CA ILE A 353 11.23 -20.59 -10.76
C ILE A 353 10.61 -20.32 -12.14
N SER A 354 11.36 -20.48 -13.22
CA SER A 354 10.87 -20.29 -14.59
C SER A 354 10.43 -21.58 -15.26
N THR A 355 10.61 -22.72 -14.60
CA THR A 355 10.26 -24.05 -15.10
C THR A 355 9.00 -24.57 -14.40
N PRO A 356 7.86 -24.75 -15.10
CA PRO A 356 6.59 -25.11 -14.47
C PRO A 356 6.64 -26.34 -13.56
N GLY A 357 7.35 -27.40 -13.98
CA GLY A 357 7.49 -28.63 -13.19
C GLY A 357 8.31 -28.50 -11.90
N GLN A 358 9.07 -27.41 -11.73
CA GLN A 358 9.91 -27.15 -10.56
C GLN A 358 9.39 -25.98 -9.71
N TYR A 359 8.52 -25.13 -10.29
CA TYR A 359 7.98 -23.93 -9.66
C TYR A 359 7.40 -24.20 -8.27
N GLU A 360 6.41 -25.09 -8.15
CA GLU A 360 5.73 -25.34 -6.86
C GLU A 360 6.69 -25.88 -5.80
N HIS A 361 7.63 -26.73 -6.21
CA HIS A 361 8.62 -27.30 -5.29
C HIS A 361 9.55 -26.23 -4.74
N LEU A 362 10.05 -25.33 -5.60
CA LEU A 362 10.88 -24.21 -5.18
C LEU A 362 10.10 -23.26 -4.25
N ILE A 363 8.88 -22.87 -4.63
CA ILE A 363 8.04 -22.00 -3.78
C ILE A 363 7.88 -22.60 -2.38
N ARG A 364 7.70 -23.92 -2.24
CA ARG A 364 7.52 -24.55 -0.92
C ARG A 364 8.82 -24.71 -0.14
N THR A 365 9.96 -24.96 -0.78
CA THR A 365 11.22 -25.29 -0.10
C THR A 365 12.15 -24.10 0.13
N TYR A 366 12.00 -23.02 -0.62
CA TYR A 366 12.88 -21.86 -0.49
C TYR A 366 12.80 -21.23 0.93
N PRO A 367 13.91 -20.76 1.53
CA PRO A 367 13.91 -20.24 2.91
C PRO A 367 13.07 -18.96 3.14
N LEU A 368 12.66 -18.29 2.07
CA LEU A 368 11.81 -17.11 2.08
C LEU A 368 10.47 -17.42 1.41
N ASN A 369 9.44 -16.65 1.74
CA ASN A 369 8.22 -16.60 0.94
C ASN A 369 8.47 -15.81 -0.34
N ILE A 370 8.70 -16.54 -1.43
CA ILE A 370 8.86 -16.00 -2.79
C ILE A 370 7.61 -16.24 -3.65
N GLU A 371 6.49 -16.63 -3.04
CA GLU A 371 5.22 -16.82 -3.75
C GLU A 371 4.75 -15.49 -4.36
N ALA A 372 4.19 -15.60 -5.58
CA ALA A 372 3.59 -14.48 -6.30
C ALA A 372 2.46 -13.86 -5.47
N PRO A 373 2.54 -12.57 -5.09
CA PRO A 373 1.47 -11.92 -4.34
C PRO A 373 0.19 -11.81 -5.18
N THR A 374 -0.96 -11.75 -4.52
CA THR A 374 -2.28 -11.53 -5.11
C THR A 374 -2.91 -10.30 -4.48
N ASP A 375 -4.03 -9.81 -5.03
CA ASP A 375 -4.80 -8.75 -4.39
C ASP A 375 -5.34 -9.13 -2.98
N ASP A 376 -5.41 -10.43 -2.66
CA ASP A 376 -5.75 -10.90 -1.31
C ASP A 376 -4.55 -10.89 -0.35
N SER A 377 -3.32 -10.91 -0.86
CA SER A 377 -2.10 -10.80 -0.06
C SER A 377 -1.11 -9.87 -0.77
N PRO A 378 -1.38 -8.55 -0.82
CA PRO A 378 -0.60 -7.59 -1.62
C PRO A 378 0.73 -7.18 -0.95
N PHE A 379 1.37 -8.08 -0.20
CA PHE A 379 2.55 -7.79 0.64
C PHE A 379 3.85 -8.29 -0.02
N PHE A 380 4.24 -7.67 -1.15
CA PHE A 380 5.42 -8.09 -1.91
C PHE A 380 6.73 -8.03 -1.13
N PHE A 381 6.88 -7.08 -0.20
CA PHE A 381 8.10 -6.95 0.62
C PHE A 381 8.09 -7.85 1.86
N HIS A 382 6.94 -8.41 2.24
CA HIS A 382 6.83 -9.40 3.30
C HIS A 382 7.16 -10.80 2.79
N MET A 383 8.39 -11.23 3.02
CA MET A 383 8.91 -12.54 2.59
C MET A 383 9.13 -13.51 3.76
N LEU A 384 8.73 -13.15 4.97
CA LEU A 384 8.87 -14.02 6.13
C LEU A 384 7.69 -14.99 6.24
N ARG A 385 7.97 -16.26 6.47
CA ARG A 385 6.93 -17.28 6.69
C ARG A 385 6.56 -17.34 8.16
N ALA A 386 5.28 -17.56 8.46
CA ALA A 386 4.80 -17.70 9.83
C ALA A 386 5.53 -18.84 10.59
N GLY A 387 5.80 -19.96 9.93
CA GLY A 387 6.48 -21.12 10.52
C GLY A 387 7.98 -20.90 10.83
N ASP A 388 8.57 -19.82 10.33
CA ASP A 388 9.99 -19.50 10.53
C ASP A 388 10.21 -18.48 11.65
N LEU A 389 9.14 -17.91 12.22
CA LEU A 389 9.23 -16.90 13.29
C LEU A 389 10.02 -17.35 14.53
N LEU A 390 10.00 -18.65 14.82
CA LEU A 390 10.68 -19.24 15.98
C LEU A 390 12.01 -19.92 15.63
N LYS A 391 12.44 -19.91 14.36
CA LYS A 391 13.66 -20.60 13.92
C LYS A 391 14.90 -19.72 14.07
N ARG A 392 16.04 -20.33 14.40
CA ARG A 392 17.35 -19.64 14.48
C ARG A 392 17.90 -19.21 13.12
N SER A 393 17.45 -19.80 12.02
CA SER A 393 17.84 -19.40 10.65
C SER A 393 17.31 -18.02 10.23
N THR A 394 16.36 -17.47 10.99
CA THR A 394 15.66 -16.21 10.69
C THR A 394 16.50 -14.96 11.03
N PHE A 395 17.68 -15.13 11.64
CA PHE A 395 18.56 -14.03 12.05
C PHE A 395 19.58 -13.58 10.98
N GLN A 396 19.47 -14.03 9.73
CA GLN A 396 20.43 -13.71 8.66
C GLN A 396 19.73 -13.12 7.41
N GLY A 397 20.45 -12.26 6.68
CA GLY A 397 20.03 -11.76 5.35
C GLY A 397 18.69 -11.00 5.35
N MET A 398 17.89 -11.20 4.28
CA MET A 398 16.60 -10.52 4.08
C MET A 398 15.57 -10.87 5.17
N ASN A 399 15.71 -12.04 5.79
CA ASN A 399 14.90 -12.45 6.93
C ASN A 399 15.10 -11.55 8.15
N GLN A 400 16.30 -10.98 8.38
CA GLN A 400 16.54 -10.07 9.51
C GLN A 400 15.74 -8.77 9.36
N LEU A 401 15.66 -8.22 8.13
CA LEU A 401 14.88 -7.01 7.84
C LEU A 401 13.38 -7.25 8.04
N ASN A 402 12.86 -8.35 7.49
CA ASN A 402 11.46 -8.77 7.69
C ASN A 402 11.16 -9.04 9.17
N LEU A 403 12.07 -9.72 9.89
CA LEU A 403 11.91 -10.03 11.31
C LEU A 403 11.89 -8.76 12.16
N ARG A 404 12.61 -7.69 11.80
CA ARG A 404 12.51 -6.39 12.51
C ARG A 404 11.09 -5.84 12.41
N ALA A 405 10.49 -5.87 11.21
CA ALA A 405 9.11 -5.42 11.01
C ALA A 405 8.11 -6.24 11.83
N VAL A 406 8.23 -7.57 11.76
CA VAL A 406 7.36 -8.47 12.53
C VAL A 406 7.58 -8.36 14.03
N ASN A 407 8.81 -8.13 14.49
CA ASN A 407 9.09 -7.88 15.91
C ASN A 407 8.44 -6.59 16.41
N VAL A 408 8.40 -5.54 15.60
CA VAL A 408 7.67 -4.31 15.95
C VAL A 408 6.18 -4.60 16.08
N LEU A 409 5.61 -5.37 15.16
CA LEU A 409 4.20 -5.78 15.21
C LEU A 409 3.90 -6.64 16.45
N GLY A 410 4.75 -7.65 16.73
CA GLY A 410 4.61 -8.52 17.90
C GLY A 410 4.79 -7.80 19.23
N ARG A 411 5.75 -6.86 19.32
CA ARG A 411 5.91 -5.99 20.50
C ARG A 411 4.71 -5.06 20.67
N SER A 412 4.20 -4.49 19.58
CA SER A 412 2.99 -3.66 19.63
C SER A 412 1.81 -4.49 20.13
N LEU A 413 1.61 -5.70 19.61
CA LEU A 413 0.56 -6.62 20.05
C LEU A 413 0.69 -6.98 21.53
N ALA A 414 1.92 -7.26 22.01
CA ALA A 414 2.18 -7.55 23.42
C ALA A 414 1.87 -6.35 24.32
N ILE A 415 2.30 -5.14 23.93
CA ILE A 415 2.04 -3.91 24.68
C ILE A 415 0.53 -3.65 24.73
N VAL A 416 -0.18 -3.65 23.60
CA VAL A 416 -1.62 -3.37 23.60
C VAL A 416 -2.42 -4.45 24.33
N SER A 417 -2.00 -5.72 24.24
CA SER A 417 -2.64 -6.81 24.99
C SER A 417 -2.40 -6.67 26.49
N GLY A 418 -1.18 -6.30 26.91
CA GLY A 418 -0.86 -6.04 28.31
C GLY A 418 -1.64 -4.86 28.89
N LEU A 419 -1.67 -3.73 28.18
CA LEU A 419 -2.44 -2.55 28.59
C LEU A 419 -3.95 -2.84 28.62
N SER A 420 -4.46 -3.58 27.64
CA SER A 420 -5.87 -4.02 27.60
C SER A 420 -6.21 -4.98 28.74
N ALA A 421 -5.31 -5.92 29.06
CA ALA A 421 -5.46 -6.82 30.20
C ALA A 421 -5.50 -6.03 31.52
N ILE A 422 -4.65 -5.01 31.68
CA ILE A 422 -4.69 -4.12 32.85
C ILE A 422 -6.02 -3.35 32.90
N ALA A 423 -6.45 -2.75 31.78
CA ALA A 423 -7.69 -2.00 31.69
C ALA A 423 -8.93 -2.86 32.00
N ILE A 424 -8.87 -4.17 31.71
CA ILE A 424 -9.90 -5.13 32.06
C ILE A 424 -9.75 -5.59 33.53
N ILE A 425 -8.58 -6.09 33.94
CA ILE A 425 -8.41 -6.72 35.24
C ILE A 425 -8.50 -5.70 36.40
N ALA A 426 -7.98 -4.48 36.24
CA ALA A 426 -7.95 -3.52 37.33
C ALA A 426 -9.36 -3.15 37.85
N PRO A 427 -10.35 -2.78 37.02
CA PRO A 427 -11.72 -2.56 37.51
C PRO A 427 -12.35 -3.78 38.17
N LEU A 428 -12.06 -5.00 37.71
CA LEU A 428 -12.57 -6.24 38.30
C LEU A 428 -12.03 -6.48 39.73
N VAL A 429 -10.77 -6.10 39.99
CA VAL A 429 -10.13 -6.23 41.31
C VAL A 429 -10.62 -5.15 42.27
N PHE A 430 -10.73 -3.90 41.80
CA PHE A 430 -10.99 -2.75 42.68
C PHE A 430 -12.47 -2.37 42.83
N ARG A 431 -13.40 -2.91 42.02
CA ARG A 431 -14.83 -2.52 42.05
C ARG A 431 -15.75 -3.72 42.28
N ARG A 432 -16.26 -3.84 43.51
CA ARG A 432 -17.22 -4.89 43.93
C ARG A 432 -18.47 -4.98 43.02
N LYS A 433 -19.02 -3.84 42.59
CA LYS A 433 -20.18 -3.78 41.67
C LYS A 433 -19.90 -4.41 40.29
N VAL A 434 -18.67 -4.36 39.79
CA VAL A 434 -18.28 -5.00 38.51
C VAL A 434 -18.19 -6.51 38.70
N ARG A 435 -17.70 -6.96 39.86
CA ARG A 435 -17.53 -8.37 40.20
C ARG A 435 -18.87 -9.10 40.35
N GLU A 436 -19.87 -8.44 40.94
CA GLU A 436 -21.20 -9.01 41.19
C GLU A 436 -22.10 -9.06 39.95
N ALA A 437 -21.85 -8.21 38.95
CA ALA A 437 -22.69 -8.09 37.76
C ALA A 437 -22.21 -8.90 36.52
N ARG A 438 -21.36 -9.91 36.74
CA ARG A 438 -20.56 -10.57 35.70
C ARG A 438 -21.37 -11.62 34.92
N SER A 439 -21.99 -11.24 33.81
CA SER A 439 -22.38 -12.21 32.77
C SER A 439 -21.19 -12.52 31.87
N ILE A 440 -20.67 -13.76 31.97
CA ILE A 440 -19.61 -14.29 31.10
C ILE A 440 -20.01 -14.25 29.62
N ARG A 441 -21.30 -14.47 29.33
CA ARG A 441 -21.84 -14.46 27.96
C ARG A 441 -21.82 -13.05 27.36
N LEU A 442 -22.23 -12.05 28.13
CA LEU A 442 -22.11 -10.65 27.69
C LEU A 442 -20.65 -10.24 27.55
N MET A 443 -19.75 -10.72 28.42
CA MET A 443 -18.32 -10.44 28.25
C MET A 443 -17.77 -11.04 26.95
N ILE A 444 -18.11 -12.29 26.63
CA ILE A 444 -17.77 -12.93 25.35
C ILE A 444 -18.38 -12.14 24.19
N TYR A 445 -19.66 -11.73 24.30
CA TYR A 445 -20.33 -10.92 23.30
C TYR A 445 -19.56 -9.62 22.99
N PHE A 446 -19.29 -8.80 24.01
CA PHE A 446 -18.64 -7.50 23.84
C PHE A 446 -17.17 -7.64 23.40
N ALA A 447 -16.45 -8.67 23.87
CA ALA A 447 -15.12 -8.99 23.37
C ALA A 447 -15.14 -9.40 21.89
N ALA A 448 -16.09 -10.26 21.52
CA ALA A 448 -16.23 -10.79 20.18
C ALA A 448 -16.63 -9.70 19.17
N ILE A 449 -17.58 -8.81 19.48
CA ILE A 449 -17.92 -7.71 18.57
C ILE A 449 -16.78 -6.68 18.45
N GLY A 450 -16.02 -6.43 19.52
CA GLY A 450 -14.89 -5.52 19.51
C GLY A 450 -13.77 -6.03 18.61
N LEU A 451 -13.50 -7.34 18.66
CA LEU A 451 -12.58 -8.02 17.77
C LEU A 451 -13.12 -8.07 16.34
N ALA A 452 -14.38 -8.49 16.16
CA ALA A 452 -14.98 -8.66 14.86
C ALA A 452 -15.02 -7.36 14.05
N PHE A 453 -15.42 -6.24 14.68
CA PHE A 453 -15.57 -4.96 13.99
C PHE A 453 -14.25 -4.50 13.37
N MET A 454 -13.16 -4.45 14.15
CA MET A 454 -11.87 -3.98 13.66
C MET A 454 -11.26 -4.95 12.63
N MET A 455 -11.42 -6.26 12.84
CA MET A 455 -10.95 -7.27 11.91
C MET A 455 -11.64 -7.15 10.55
N VAL A 456 -12.96 -6.97 10.55
CA VAL A 456 -13.74 -6.77 9.32
C VAL A 456 -13.43 -5.43 8.69
N GLU A 457 -13.44 -4.33 9.44
CA GLU A 457 -13.17 -2.98 8.94
C GLU A 457 -11.82 -2.89 8.24
N ILE A 458 -10.76 -3.40 8.89
CA ILE A 458 -9.40 -3.40 8.33
C ILE A 458 -9.34 -4.28 7.07
N GLY A 459 -9.87 -5.50 7.11
CA GLY A 459 -9.87 -6.36 5.92
C GLY A 459 -10.68 -5.79 4.74
N GLN A 460 -11.79 -5.09 5.02
CA GLN A 460 -12.58 -4.41 3.99
C GLN A 460 -11.82 -3.23 3.40
N LEU A 461 -11.12 -2.47 4.24
CA LEU A 461 -10.27 -1.36 3.84
C LEU A 461 -9.11 -1.81 2.96
N GLU A 462 -8.35 -2.83 3.39
CA GLU A 462 -7.21 -3.38 2.64
C GLU A 462 -7.64 -3.84 1.25
N ARG A 463 -8.75 -4.60 1.16
CA ARG A 463 -9.29 -5.09 -0.11
C ARG A 463 -9.72 -3.97 -1.05
N LEU A 464 -10.44 -2.98 -0.53
CA LEU A 464 -11.02 -1.92 -1.36
C LEU A 464 -10.01 -0.80 -1.70
N ILE A 465 -8.92 -0.63 -0.94
CA ILE A 465 -7.82 0.27 -1.30
C ILE A 465 -7.24 -0.11 -2.66
N VAL A 466 -6.98 -1.41 -2.89
CA VAL A 466 -6.43 -1.90 -4.16
C VAL A 466 -7.40 -1.63 -5.31
N PHE A 467 -8.70 -1.87 -5.10
CA PHE A 467 -9.73 -1.64 -6.12
C PHE A 467 -9.93 -0.16 -6.45
N LEU A 468 -9.97 0.71 -5.43
CA LEU A 468 -10.13 2.16 -5.62
C LEU A 468 -8.88 2.81 -6.23
N GLY A 469 -7.74 2.12 -6.17
CA GLY A 469 -6.49 2.53 -6.81
C GLY A 469 -5.90 3.80 -6.21
N HIS A 470 -6.31 4.18 -5.01
CA HIS A 470 -5.81 5.40 -4.38
C HIS A 470 -5.93 5.28 -2.86
N PRO A 471 -4.82 5.37 -2.09
CA PRO A 471 -4.86 5.21 -0.63
C PRO A 471 -5.81 6.18 0.06
N ILE A 472 -5.81 7.45 -0.35
CA ILE A 472 -6.73 8.49 0.16
C ILE A 472 -8.20 8.12 -0.09
N TYR A 473 -8.55 7.69 -1.31
CA TYR A 473 -9.94 7.33 -1.60
C TYR A 473 -10.34 6.07 -0.85
N GLY A 474 -9.48 5.05 -0.80
CA GLY A 474 -9.76 3.84 -0.04
C GLY A 474 -10.03 4.14 1.43
N LEU A 475 -9.14 4.87 2.10
CA LEU A 475 -9.35 5.26 3.49
C LEU A 475 -10.63 6.10 3.67
N THR A 476 -10.79 7.15 2.87
CA THR A 476 -11.89 8.12 3.06
C THR A 476 -13.25 7.51 2.76
N VAL A 477 -13.38 6.79 1.65
CA VAL A 477 -14.65 6.20 1.21
C VAL A 477 -15.04 5.04 2.11
N VAL A 478 -14.12 4.11 2.38
CA VAL A 478 -14.43 2.93 3.20
C VAL A 478 -14.85 3.35 4.60
N LEU A 479 -14.05 4.19 5.27
CA LEU A 479 -14.38 4.67 6.61
C LEU A 479 -15.68 5.48 6.62
N PHE A 480 -15.87 6.40 5.68
CA PHE A 480 -17.10 7.20 5.61
C PHE A 480 -18.34 6.33 5.46
N VAL A 481 -18.32 5.37 4.52
CA VAL A 481 -19.45 4.48 4.29
C VAL A 481 -19.69 3.57 5.48
N LEU A 482 -18.65 2.98 6.07
CA LEU A 482 -18.80 2.12 7.23
C LEU A 482 -19.36 2.87 8.44
N LEU A 483 -18.88 4.09 8.71
CA LEU A 483 -19.40 4.93 9.79
C LEU A 483 -20.86 5.34 9.54
N LEU A 484 -21.20 5.72 8.30
CA LEU A 484 -22.57 6.08 7.92
C LEU A 484 -23.51 4.88 8.05
N ALA A 485 -23.15 3.75 7.45
CA ALA A 485 -23.92 2.51 7.50
C ALA A 485 -24.08 2.02 8.94
N SER A 486 -23.00 2.02 9.73
CA SER A 486 -23.03 1.63 11.14
C SER A 486 -23.91 2.56 11.98
N SER A 487 -23.90 3.87 11.68
CA SER A 487 -24.78 4.84 12.35
C SER A 487 -26.25 4.58 12.03
N CYS A 488 -26.59 4.31 10.76
CA CYS A 488 -27.93 3.90 10.37
C CYS A 488 -28.35 2.60 11.06
N GLY A 489 -27.47 1.59 11.06
CA GLY A 489 -27.70 0.32 11.74
C GLY A 489 -27.98 0.51 13.23
N SER A 490 -27.15 1.31 13.91
CA SER A 490 -27.33 1.64 15.32
C SER A 490 -28.68 2.30 15.59
N PHE A 491 -29.09 3.25 14.75
CA PHE A 491 -30.38 3.94 14.85
C PHE A 491 -31.59 3.00 14.68
N TYR A 492 -31.56 2.07 13.71
CA TYR A 492 -32.65 1.14 13.44
C TYR A 492 -32.59 -0.17 14.24
N SER A 493 -31.59 -0.31 15.11
CA SER A 493 -31.29 -1.55 15.85
C SER A 493 -32.47 -2.10 16.65
N SER A 494 -33.26 -1.24 17.30
CA SER A 494 -34.43 -1.64 18.11
C SER A 494 -35.56 -2.21 17.26
N ARG A 495 -35.83 -1.64 16.08
CA ARG A 495 -36.93 -2.03 15.18
C ARG A 495 -36.59 -3.23 14.32
N MET A 496 -35.32 -3.36 13.91
CA MET A 496 -34.86 -4.41 12.99
C MET A 496 -34.12 -5.54 13.69
N ARG A 497 -34.23 -5.65 15.01
CA ARG A 497 -33.52 -6.65 15.83
C ARG A 497 -33.56 -8.09 15.30
N PRO A 498 -34.68 -8.66 14.80
CA PRO A 498 -34.70 -10.03 14.26
C PRO A 498 -33.75 -10.23 13.06
N TRP A 499 -33.45 -9.16 12.33
CA TRP A 499 -32.65 -9.18 11.11
C TRP A 499 -31.15 -9.26 11.40
N MET A 500 -30.75 -9.19 12.68
CA MET A 500 -29.36 -9.29 13.09
C MET A 500 -28.70 -10.62 12.64
N TRP A 501 -29.47 -11.69 12.50
CA TRP A 501 -28.99 -12.97 11.99
C TRP A 501 -28.57 -12.93 10.51
N LEU A 502 -28.86 -11.84 9.79
CA LEU A 502 -28.36 -11.62 8.44
C LEU A 502 -26.92 -11.07 8.42
N LEU A 503 -26.36 -10.64 9.56
CA LEU A 503 -24.99 -10.13 9.63
C LEU A 503 -23.95 -11.12 9.04
N PRO A 504 -23.92 -12.41 9.41
CA PRO A 504 -22.96 -13.35 8.84
C PRO A 504 -23.17 -13.56 7.35
N VAL A 505 -24.43 -13.50 6.88
CA VAL A 505 -24.77 -13.64 5.45
C VAL A 505 -24.28 -12.44 4.66
N ALA A 506 -24.52 -11.22 5.16
CA ALA A 506 -24.04 -9.99 4.53
C ALA A 506 -22.50 -9.94 4.47
N LEU A 507 -21.82 -10.36 5.54
CA LEU A 507 -20.37 -10.45 5.57
C LEU A 507 -19.82 -11.54 4.64
N ALA A 508 -20.42 -12.73 4.64
CA ALA A 508 -20.03 -13.79 3.70
C ALA A 508 -20.23 -13.34 2.25
N ALA A 509 -21.35 -12.68 1.95
CA ALA A 509 -21.60 -12.09 0.64
C ALA A 509 -20.51 -11.09 0.25
N PHE A 510 -20.12 -10.18 1.16
CA PHE A 510 -18.98 -9.31 0.92
C PHE A 510 -17.70 -10.10 0.64
N ILE A 511 -17.34 -11.07 1.50
CA ILE A 511 -16.07 -11.82 1.42
C ILE A 511 -15.93 -12.55 0.09
N PHE A 512 -16.99 -13.20 -0.38
CA PHE A 512 -16.94 -14.05 -1.58
C PHE A 512 -17.30 -13.30 -2.88
N ALA A 513 -18.18 -12.28 -2.83
CA ALA A 513 -18.54 -11.53 -4.03
C ALA A 513 -17.53 -10.43 -4.35
N SER A 514 -16.91 -9.80 -3.34
CA SER A 514 -16.03 -8.64 -3.56
C SER A 514 -14.91 -8.90 -4.56
N PRO A 515 -14.14 -10.01 -4.54
CA PRO A 515 -13.01 -10.18 -5.45
C PRO A 515 -13.44 -10.23 -6.92
N SER A 516 -14.53 -10.94 -7.23
CA SER A 516 -15.07 -11.03 -8.58
C SER A 516 -15.64 -9.69 -9.06
N VAL A 517 -16.38 -9.00 -8.21
CA VAL A 517 -16.97 -7.68 -8.52
C VAL A 517 -15.88 -6.64 -8.77
N THR A 518 -14.87 -6.57 -7.90
CA THR A 518 -13.78 -5.61 -8.04
C THR A 518 -12.94 -5.89 -9.27
N TYR A 519 -12.63 -7.16 -9.56
CA TYR A 519 -11.87 -7.53 -10.76
C TYR A 519 -12.60 -7.11 -12.05
N GLN A 520 -13.88 -7.43 -12.19
CA GLN A 520 -14.67 -7.10 -13.39
C GLN A 520 -14.84 -5.59 -13.58
N LEU A 521 -14.86 -4.81 -12.49
CA LEU A 521 -15.06 -3.37 -12.52
C LEU A 521 -13.75 -2.57 -12.37
N THR A 522 -12.58 -3.22 -12.50
CA THR A 522 -11.27 -2.55 -12.41
C THR A 522 -11.15 -1.43 -13.45
N ALA A 523 -11.70 -1.66 -14.65
CA ALA A 523 -11.75 -0.71 -15.76
C ALA A 523 -12.85 0.38 -15.61
N ALA A 524 -13.61 0.38 -14.52
CA ALA A 524 -14.65 1.38 -14.31
C ALA A 524 -14.05 2.74 -13.90
N SER A 525 -14.80 3.81 -14.18
CA SER A 525 -14.42 5.16 -13.72
C SER A 525 -14.38 5.23 -12.20
N THR A 526 -13.56 6.13 -11.65
CA THR A 526 -13.43 6.31 -10.18
C THR A 526 -14.77 6.53 -9.47
N PRO A 527 -15.72 7.36 -9.96
CA PRO A 527 -17.04 7.49 -9.34
C PRO A 527 -17.83 6.18 -9.27
N VAL A 528 -17.76 5.34 -10.31
CA VAL A 528 -18.43 4.03 -10.33
C VAL A 528 -17.78 3.09 -9.32
N ARG A 529 -16.44 3.04 -9.26
CA ARG A 529 -15.73 2.23 -8.26
C ARG A 529 -16.09 2.66 -6.84
N ILE A 530 -16.19 3.96 -6.56
CA ILE A 530 -16.65 4.50 -5.26
C ILE A 530 -18.08 4.05 -4.95
N ALA A 531 -19.01 4.17 -5.90
CA ALA A 531 -20.39 3.76 -5.70
C ALA A 531 -20.51 2.25 -5.42
N VAL A 532 -19.76 1.43 -6.16
CA VAL A 532 -19.72 -0.03 -5.98
C VAL A 532 -19.13 -0.41 -4.63
N SER A 533 -18.02 0.23 -4.21
CA SER A 533 -17.46 0.05 -2.87
C SER A 533 -18.48 0.41 -1.80
N ALA A 534 -19.22 1.51 -1.96
CA ALA A 534 -20.25 1.90 -1.01
C ALA A 534 -21.38 0.85 -0.92
N LEU A 535 -21.85 0.35 -2.07
CA LEU A 535 -22.88 -0.69 -2.13
C LEU A 535 -22.43 -2.03 -1.52
N LEU A 536 -21.17 -2.41 -1.70
CA LEU A 536 -20.61 -3.63 -1.11
C LEU A 536 -20.50 -3.51 0.42
N LEU A 537 -20.10 -2.35 0.93
CA LEU A 537 -19.88 -2.12 2.36
C LEU A 537 -21.17 -1.91 3.14
N PHE A 538 -22.15 -1.22 2.55
CA PHE A 538 -23.32 -0.73 3.28
C PHE A 538 -24.11 -1.84 4.01
N PRO A 539 -24.42 -3.01 3.40
CA PRO A 539 -25.16 -4.06 4.09
C PRO A 539 -24.40 -4.59 5.32
N SER A 540 -23.11 -4.89 5.17
CA SER A 540 -22.29 -5.35 6.30
C SER A 540 -22.16 -4.29 7.37
N GLY A 541 -21.83 -3.04 7.01
CA GLY A 541 -21.67 -1.93 7.96
C GLY A 541 -22.96 -1.64 8.73
N PHE A 542 -24.12 -1.72 8.06
CA PHE A 542 -25.43 -1.57 8.69
C PHE A 542 -25.66 -2.61 9.79
N PHE A 543 -25.48 -3.90 9.49
CA PHE A 543 -25.68 -4.93 10.50
C PHE A 543 -24.60 -4.91 11.59
N MET A 544 -23.35 -4.57 11.26
CA MET A 544 -22.28 -4.38 12.23
C MET A 544 -22.63 -3.28 13.24
N GLY A 545 -23.21 -2.16 12.78
CA GLY A 545 -23.65 -1.05 13.62
C GLY A 545 -24.79 -1.40 14.58
N MET A 546 -25.59 -2.42 14.27
CA MET A 546 -26.67 -2.89 15.16
C MET A 546 -26.13 -3.65 16.39
N ALA A 547 -24.93 -4.22 16.32
CA ALA A 547 -24.42 -5.14 17.34
C ALA A 547 -24.25 -4.47 18.71
N PHE A 548 -23.53 -3.36 18.74
CA PHE A 548 -23.22 -2.70 20.00
C PHE A 548 -24.49 -2.22 20.76
N PRO A 549 -25.46 -1.51 20.15
CA PRO A 549 -26.69 -1.09 20.83
C PRO A 549 -27.54 -2.27 21.32
N LEU A 550 -27.65 -3.35 20.55
CA LEU A 550 -28.39 -4.54 20.96
C LEU A 550 -27.75 -5.22 22.17
N GLY A 551 -26.43 -5.30 22.21
CA GLY A 551 -25.69 -5.77 23.39
C GLY A 551 -25.94 -4.93 24.63
N ILE A 552 -25.93 -3.59 24.48
CA ILE A 552 -26.18 -2.66 25.59
C ILE A 552 -27.62 -2.78 26.09
N SER A 553 -28.61 -2.78 25.20
CA SER A 553 -30.02 -2.98 25.55
C SER A 553 -30.20 -4.29 26.33
N LYS A 554 -29.53 -5.36 25.89
CA LYS A 554 -29.56 -6.64 26.60
C LYS A 554 -28.88 -6.56 27.98
N ALA A 555 -27.71 -5.95 28.06
CA ALA A 555 -26.97 -5.80 29.31
C ALA A 555 -27.78 -5.04 30.38
N VAL A 556 -28.53 -4.01 29.96
CA VAL A 556 -29.47 -3.28 30.83
C VAL A 556 -30.61 -4.18 31.30
N SER A 557 -31.20 -4.99 30.41
CA SER A 557 -32.32 -5.88 30.78
C SER A 557 -31.95 -7.00 31.75
N VAL A 558 -30.69 -7.47 31.74
CA VAL A 558 -30.25 -8.64 32.52
C VAL A 558 -29.70 -8.24 33.89
N ASN A 559 -29.26 -6.99 34.07
CA ASN A 559 -28.70 -6.51 35.31
C ASN A 559 -29.10 -5.05 35.55
N GLU A 560 -30.03 -4.80 36.48
CA GLU A 560 -30.42 -3.44 36.92
C GLU A 560 -29.28 -2.64 37.60
N GLY A 561 -28.08 -3.21 37.75
CA GLY A 561 -26.93 -2.56 38.39
C GLY A 561 -25.55 -2.85 37.78
N ALA A 562 -25.45 -3.59 36.67
CA ALA A 562 -24.17 -3.79 35.99
C ALA A 562 -23.71 -2.46 35.39
N PRO A 563 -22.45 -2.03 35.59
CA PRO A 563 -21.96 -0.87 34.87
C PRO A 563 -21.85 -1.25 33.39
N THR A 564 -22.82 -0.88 32.55
CA THR A 564 -22.76 -1.00 31.08
C THR A 564 -21.45 -0.43 30.52
N ALA A 565 -20.88 0.57 31.19
CA ALA A 565 -19.54 1.12 30.95
C ALA A 565 -18.42 0.06 30.99
N TRP A 566 -18.54 -0.97 31.82
CA TRP A 566 -17.59 -2.07 31.89
C TRP A 566 -17.61 -2.93 30.61
N TYR A 567 -18.79 -3.33 30.15
CA TYR A 567 -18.94 -4.07 28.90
C TYR A 567 -18.46 -3.26 27.68
N TRP A 568 -18.73 -1.95 27.69
CA TRP A 568 -18.18 -1.04 26.71
C TRP A 568 -16.63 -0.99 26.76
N GLY A 569 -16.05 -0.96 27.96
CA GLY A 569 -14.60 -1.05 28.16
C GLY A 569 -13.99 -2.35 27.61
N VAL A 570 -14.65 -3.50 27.81
CA VAL A 570 -14.22 -4.79 27.23
C VAL A 570 -14.22 -4.73 25.71
N ASN A 571 -15.28 -4.21 25.09
CA ASN A 571 -15.33 -4.00 23.65
C ASN A 571 -14.15 -3.13 23.16
N GLY A 572 -13.93 -1.97 23.80
CA GLY A 572 -12.84 -1.07 23.44
C GLY A 572 -11.45 -1.73 23.54
N ALA A 573 -11.21 -2.50 24.60
CA ALA A 573 -9.97 -3.25 24.78
C ALA A 573 -9.73 -4.29 23.67
N PHE A 574 -10.75 -5.07 23.31
CA PHE A 574 -10.65 -6.05 22.23
C PHE A 574 -10.52 -5.39 20.84
N SER A 575 -11.13 -4.22 20.62
CA SER A 575 -10.91 -3.44 19.39
C SER A 575 -9.46 -2.98 19.24
N VAL A 576 -8.82 -2.50 20.31
CA VAL A 576 -7.40 -2.09 20.27
C VAL A 576 -6.46 -3.28 20.05
N ILE A 577 -6.74 -4.44 20.65
CA ILE A 577 -5.98 -5.67 20.36
C ILE A 577 -6.18 -6.06 18.89
N SER A 578 -7.43 -6.00 18.43
CA SER A 578 -7.80 -6.44 17.08
C SER A 578 -7.25 -5.55 15.99
N SER A 579 -7.01 -4.25 16.22
CA SER A 579 -6.43 -3.38 15.20
C SER A 579 -5.01 -3.80 14.82
N VAL A 580 -4.23 -4.29 15.79
CA VAL A 580 -2.88 -4.82 15.54
C VAL A 580 -2.95 -6.26 15.02
N LEU A 581 -3.87 -7.06 15.58
CA LEU A 581 -4.05 -8.45 15.17
C LEU A 581 -4.52 -8.57 13.71
N ALA A 582 -5.39 -7.68 13.24
CA ALA A 582 -5.89 -7.70 11.87
C ALA A 582 -4.78 -7.54 10.84
N VAL A 583 -3.91 -6.55 11.04
CA VAL A 583 -2.72 -6.34 10.20
C VAL A 583 -1.80 -7.56 10.26
N ALA A 584 -1.59 -8.14 11.44
CA ALA A 584 -0.78 -9.36 11.57
C ALA A 584 -1.39 -10.53 10.80
N VAL A 585 -2.70 -10.74 10.90
CA VAL A 585 -3.37 -11.83 10.18
C VAL A 585 -3.31 -11.61 8.67
N ALA A 586 -3.55 -10.38 8.21
CA ALA A 586 -3.52 -10.02 6.79
C ALA A 586 -2.14 -10.28 6.17
N VAL A 587 -1.08 -9.84 6.84
CA VAL A 587 0.30 -9.98 6.35
C VAL A 587 0.75 -11.44 6.22
N PHE A 588 0.30 -12.32 7.11
CA PHE A 588 0.71 -13.73 7.12
C PHE A 588 -0.22 -14.67 6.34
N TRP A 589 -1.53 -14.39 6.32
CA TRP A 589 -2.54 -15.30 5.77
C TRP A 589 -3.49 -14.65 4.76
N GLY A 590 -3.34 -13.36 4.48
CA GLY A 590 -4.15 -12.63 3.51
C GLY A 590 -5.43 -12.03 4.10
N VAL A 591 -6.00 -11.11 3.33
CA VAL A 591 -7.17 -10.30 3.67
C VAL A 591 -8.42 -11.17 3.83
N THR A 592 -8.58 -12.24 3.03
CA THR A 592 -9.71 -13.17 3.16
C THR A 592 -9.71 -13.82 4.53
N VAL A 593 -8.56 -14.29 5.03
CA VAL A 593 -8.47 -14.94 6.33
C VAL A 593 -8.78 -13.95 7.46
N THR A 594 -8.29 -12.72 7.37
CA THR A 594 -8.65 -11.62 8.27
C THR A 594 -10.17 -11.46 8.35
N LEU A 595 -10.85 -11.33 7.20
CA LEU A 595 -12.31 -11.20 7.16
C LEU A 595 -13.04 -12.43 7.70
N LEU A 596 -12.55 -13.65 7.44
CA LEU A 596 -13.13 -14.89 7.96
C LEU A 596 -13.00 -15.01 9.48
N VAL A 597 -11.88 -14.55 10.06
CA VAL A 597 -11.72 -14.47 11.52
C VAL A 597 -12.72 -13.47 12.10
N GLY A 598 -12.92 -12.32 11.45
CA GLY A 598 -13.94 -11.34 11.83
C GLY A 598 -15.37 -11.89 11.76
N LEU A 599 -15.69 -12.62 10.68
CA LEU A 599 -16.96 -13.32 10.51
C LEU A 599 -17.18 -14.35 11.63
N GLY A 600 -16.18 -15.17 11.94
CA GLY A 600 -16.23 -16.15 13.03
C GLY A 600 -16.48 -15.48 14.39
N ALA A 601 -15.85 -14.33 14.64
CA ALA A 601 -16.07 -13.55 15.86
C ALA A 601 -17.50 -12.97 15.93
N TYR A 602 -18.08 -12.51 14.82
CA TYR A 602 -19.49 -12.10 14.80
C TYR A 602 -20.45 -13.26 15.02
N ILE A 603 -20.18 -14.44 14.44
CA ILE A 603 -20.99 -15.65 14.70
C ILE A 603 -20.93 -16.00 16.19
N LEU A 604 -19.74 -15.99 16.80
CA LEU A 604 -19.57 -16.22 18.24
C LEU A 604 -20.36 -15.21 19.08
N ALA A 605 -20.36 -13.93 18.69
CA ALA A 605 -21.16 -12.91 19.34
C ALA A 605 -22.66 -13.23 19.25
N LEU A 606 -23.18 -13.59 18.07
CA LEU A 606 -24.60 -13.89 17.91
C LEU A 606 -25.04 -15.11 18.72
N ILE A 607 -24.21 -16.16 18.79
CA ILE A 607 -24.47 -17.34 19.65
C ILE A 607 -24.52 -16.90 21.12
N ALA A 608 -23.53 -16.12 21.57
CA ALA A 608 -23.49 -15.61 22.94
C ALA A 608 -24.69 -14.72 23.29
N LEU A 609 -25.30 -14.04 22.31
CA LEU A 609 -26.49 -13.21 22.48
C LEU A 609 -27.81 -14.01 22.41
N GLY A 610 -27.89 -15.00 21.53
CA GLY A 610 -29.09 -15.79 21.25
C GLY A 610 -29.54 -16.65 22.43
N ASP A 611 -28.60 -17.15 23.23
CA ASP A 611 -28.89 -17.98 24.39
C ASP A 611 -29.40 -17.20 25.61
N LEU A 612 -29.48 -15.86 25.55
CA LEU A 612 -30.15 -15.06 26.56
C LEU A 612 -31.58 -14.74 26.10
N LYS A 613 -32.57 -15.47 26.63
CA LYS A 613 -34.01 -15.21 26.40
C LYS A 613 -34.31 -13.73 26.52
N TRP A 614 -34.96 -13.15 25.51
CA TRP A 614 -35.41 -11.78 25.56
C TRP A 614 -36.81 -11.78 26.16
N GLU A 615 -36.95 -11.16 27.34
CA GLU A 615 -38.27 -10.90 27.89
C GLU A 615 -38.96 -9.92 26.95
N ILE A 616 -40.02 -10.41 26.30
CA ILE A 616 -40.93 -9.59 25.52
C ILE A 616 -41.67 -8.77 26.57
N THR A 617 -41.37 -7.47 26.64
CA THR A 617 -42.20 -6.48 27.32
C THR A 617 -42.97 -5.70 26.27
#